data_AF-A0A0B6ZPM7-F1
#
_entry.id   AF-A0A0B6ZPM7-F1
#
_cell.length_a   1.000
_cell.length_b   1.000
_cell.length_c   1.000
_cell.angle_alpha   90.00
_cell.angle_beta   90.00
_cell.angle_gamma   90.00
#
_symmetry.space_group_name_H-M   'P 1'
#
loop_
_entity.id
_entity.type
_entity.pdbx_description
1 polymer ?
#
loop_
_entity_poly.entity_id
_entity_poly.type
_entity_poly.pdbx_seq_one_letter_code
_entity_poly.pdbx_strand_id
1 'polypeptide(L)'
;CLDKTHLRSLMSNWSSFSKKKHQGGNIEDIIAENAKLEQKVDLLQQADERQKQLQERIEMLRHDGKVIQTYIENMQQYRKAQEGQLQKRRDEYEILLSDFQAEREKLYRMQEIYEKQDLTPADIERLRAEQEGLKQQVEHLEKQIANIESDCWNVTIEQAKLNEKVEAEAAIYNRQAIALKLVPETAELAKGMDFRLRAGFNSDIVGNFENNVKPMLTSMKKNCAACLFQKNKDKFKLECEMEQFQETINERKEIVAQMEKELANEEAAIESMKQMLQSSKKTDQIETMKQDLVRLETVLKHAKTERVKVIEDCQATNQLLASKKEDVARQLSEMDEHHKMVKDGIVKYVDGLKEQISGFITRLDVVNADLDNQIVQLQTESKQRKKWLNTILKKNAAQP
;
A
#
# COMPACT_ATOMS: atom_id res chain seq x y z
N CYS A 1 -160.72 62.41 71.10
CA CYS A 1 -162.17 62.16 71.19
C CYS A 1 -162.75 62.10 69.80
N LEU A 2 -163.18 60.92 69.34
CA LEU A 2 -164.25 60.79 68.36
C LEU A 2 -165.17 59.67 68.84
N ASP A 3 -166.44 60.01 68.78
CA ASP A 3 -167.43 59.76 69.81
C ASP A 3 -168.21 58.46 69.56
N LYS A 4 -168.53 57.75 70.64
CA LYS A 4 -169.26 56.48 70.66
C LYS A 4 -170.65 56.59 70.02
N THR A 5 -171.15 57.81 69.79
CA THR A 5 -172.39 58.13 69.06
C THR A 5 -172.30 57.87 67.56
N HIS A 6 -171.14 58.07 66.92
CA HIS A 6 -171.07 57.97 65.46
C HIS A 6 -170.98 56.53 64.95
N LEU A 7 -170.28 55.65 65.68
CA LEU A 7 -170.24 54.21 65.43
C LEU A 7 -171.58 53.53 65.78
N ARG A 8 -172.31 54.03 66.80
CA ARG A 8 -173.69 53.59 67.05
C ARG A 8 -174.67 54.07 65.99
N SER A 9 -174.48 55.27 65.40
CA SER A 9 -175.32 55.77 64.31
C SER A 9 -175.14 54.97 63.02
N LEU A 10 -173.90 54.66 62.64
CA LEU A 10 -173.65 53.83 61.45
C LEU A 10 -174.14 52.39 61.65
N MET A 11 -173.95 51.80 62.84
CA MET A 11 -174.51 50.48 63.14
C MET A 11 -176.05 50.50 63.25
N SER A 12 -176.68 51.59 63.68
CA SER A 12 -178.14 51.73 63.67
C SER A 12 -178.68 51.91 62.26
N ASN A 13 -178.00 52.68 61.40
CA ASN A 13 -178.41 52.86 60.01
C ASN A 13 -178.18 51.62 59.16
N TRP A 14 -177.10 50.87 59.38
CA TRP A 14 -176.87 49.63 58.65
C TRP A 14 -177.76 48.50 59.15
N SER A 15 -178.00 48.42 60.47
CA SER A 15 -178.98 47.49 61.04
C SER A 15 -180.41 47.81 60.56
N SER A 16 -180.73 49.09 60.35
CA SER A 16 -182.00 49.51 59.75
C SER A 16 -182.08 49.23 58.26
N PHE A 17 -181.00 49.43 57.49
CA PHE A 17 -180.97 49.12 56.05
C PHE A 17 -181.03 47.61 55.80
N SER A 18 -180.33 46.83 56.62
CA SER A 18 -180.41 45.36 56.66
C SER A 18 -181.83 44.90 57.03
N LYS A 19 -182.45 45.44 58.09
CA LYS A 19 -183.81 45.01 58.50
C LYS A 19 -184.95 45.48 57.60
N LYS A 20 -184.77 46.53 56.79
CA LYS A 20 -185.81 47.01 55.85
C LYS A 20 -185.59 46.58 54.40
N LYS A 21 -184.38 46.18 54.01
CA LYS A 21 -184.06 45.60 52.71
C LYS A 21 -183.64 44.13 52.80
N HIS A 22 -184.11 43.43 53.83
CA HIS A 22 -184.28 41.97 53.82
C HIS A 22 -185.78 41.61 53.86
N GLN A 23 -186.67 42.61 53.75
CA GLN A 23 -188.12 42.45 53.67
C GLN A 23 -188.51 42.15 52.22
N GLY A 24 -188.86 40.90 51.97
CA GLY A 24 -189.37 40.44 50.68
C GLY A 24 -188.26 40.34 49.63
N GLY A 25 -187.25 39.55 49.91
CA GLY A 25 -186.14 39.42 48.98
C GLY A 25 -185.04 38.55 49.53
N ASN A 26 -185.37 37.27 49.58
CA ASN A 26 -184.53 36.30 48.91
C ASN A 26 -183.04 36.41 49.26
N ILE A 27 -182.72 35.98 50.48
CA ILE A 27 -181.50 35.19 50.71
C ILE A 27 -181.28 34.19 49.55
N GLU A 28 -182.38 33.69 48.99
CA GLU A 28 -182.46 32.91 47.76
C GLU A 28 -181.76 33.54 46.54
N ASP A 29 -181.76 34.86 46.33
CA ASP A 29 -181.18 35.48 45.12
C ASP A 29 -179.65 35.54 45.20
N ILE A 30 -179.10 35.82 46.39
CA ILE A 30 -177.65 35.78 46.64
C ILE A 30 -177.16 34.33 46.68
N ILE A 31 -177.94 33.41 47.26
CA ILE A 31 -177.70 31.98 47.16
C ILE A 31 -177.71 31.55 45.68
N ALA A 32 -178.64 32.05 44.87
CA ALA A 32 -178.71 31.74 43.44
C ALA A 32 -177.51 32.30 42.66
N GLU A 33 -177.04 33.52 42.98
CA GLU A 33 -175.86 34.10 42.34
C GLU A 33 -174.56 33.40 42.74
N ASN A 34 -174.39 33.05 44.03
CA ASN A 34 -173.27 32.22 44.47
C ASN A 34 -173.32 30.83 43.83
N ALA A 35 -174.50 30.20 43.76
CA ALA A 35 -174.67 28.93 43.05
C ALA A 35 -174.29 29.04 41.56
N LYS A 36 -174.58 30.18 40.92
CA LYS A 36 -174.19 30.45 39.53
C LYS A 36 -172.69 30.70 39.37
N LEU A 37 -172.04 31.37 40.31
CA LEU A 37 -170.60 31.60 40.29
C LEU A 37 -169.83 30.32 40.63
N GLU A 38 -170.29 29.52 41.59
CA GLU A 38 -169.78 28.16 41.87
C GLU A 38 -169.92 27.30 40.62
N GLN A 39 -171.08 27.30 39.96
CA GLN A 39 -171.27 26.61 38.68
C GLN A 39 -170.28 27.09 37.60
N LYS A 40 -169.95 28.37 37.55
CA LYS A 40 -168.99 28.91 36.57
C LYS A 40 -167.55 28.55 36.93
N VAL A 41 -167.20 28.53 38.22
CA VAL A 41 -165.91 28.05 38.71
C VAL A 41 -165.75 26.56 38.41
N ASP A 42 -166.79 25.75 38.64
CA ASP A 42 -166.82 24.33 38.30
C ASP A 42 -166.61 24.10 36.80
N LEU A 43 -167.29 24.88 35.95
CA LEU A 43 -167.10 24.81 34.49
C LEU A 43 -165.68 25.22 34.06
N LEU A 44 -165.09 26.24 34.69
CA LEU A 44 -163.72 26.65 34.40
C LEU A 44 -162.69 25.63 34.91
N GLN A 45 -162.92 25.01 36.07
CA GLN A 45 -162.11 23.91 36.57
C GLN A 45 -162.18 22.70 35.64
N GLN A 46 -163.38 22.33 35.16
CA GLN A 46 -163.54 21.28 34.16
C GLN A 46 -162.85 21.60 32.83
N ALA A 47 -162.88 22.86 32.40
CA ALA A 47 -162.16 23.30 31.20
C ALA A 47 -160.64 23.27 31.38
N ASP A 48 -160.12 23.68 32.54
CA ASP A 48 -158.69 23.62 32.88
C ASP A 48 -158.21 22.16 32.99
N GLU A 49 -158.99 21.28 33.61
CA GLU A 49 -158.75 19.83 33.67
C GLU A 49 -158.68 19.23 32.26
N ARG A 50 -159.63 19.59 31.39
CA ARG A 50 -159.64 19.14 29.99
C ARG A 50 -158.45 19.69 29.20
N GLN A 51 -158.03 20.93 29.46
CA GLN A 51 -156.86 21.52 28.84
C GLN A 51 -155.58 20.79 29.26
N LYS A 52 -155.44 20.45 30.55
CA LYS A 52 -154.33 19.63 31.05
C LYS A 52 -154.29 18.25 30.40
N GLN A 53 -155.42 17.56 30.31
CA GLN A 53 -155.51 16.25 29.62
C GLN A 53 -155.10 16.34 28.14
N LEU A 54 -155.48 17.41 27.43
CA LEU A 54 -155.06 17.63 26.05
C LEU A 54 -153.57 17.94 25.95
N GLN A 55 -153.00 18.71 26.88
CA GLN A 55 -151.57 18.97 26.95
C GLN A 55 -150.78 17.67 27.19
N GLU A 56 -151.19 16.85 28.15
CA GLU A 56 -150.63 15.52 28.38
C GLU A 56 -150.72 14.63 27.14
N ARG A 57 -151.86 14.66 26.43
CA ARG A 57 -152.03 13.90 25.18
C ARG A 57 -151.10 14.37 24.08
N ILE A 58 -150.89 15.68 23.94
CA ILE A 58 -149.95 16.26 22.98
C ILE A 58 -148.51 15.85 23.35
N GLU A 59 -148.16 15.85 24.63
CA GLU A 59 -146.84 15.43 25.10
C GLU A 59 -146.59 13.93 24.84
N MET A 60 -147.58 13.06 25.11
CA MET A 60 -147.52 11.64 24.76
C MET A 60 -147.32 11.43 23.26
N LEU A 61 -148.11 12.10 22.41
CA LEU A 61 -147.95 11.98 20.96
C LEU A 61 -146.61 12.52 20.45
N ARG A 62 -146.07 13.57 21.07
CA ARG A 62 -144.71 14.06 20.78
C ARG A 62 -143.65 13.05 21.20
N HIS A 63 -143.85 12.37 22.33
CA HIS A 63 -142.96 11.29 22.76
C HIS A 63 -143.01 10.11 21.79
N ASP A 64 -144.19 9.62 21.45
CA ASP A 64 -144.38 8.53 20.49
C ASP A 64 -143.78 8.87 19.12
N GLY A 65 -143.99 10.12 18.66
CA GLY A 65 -143.37 10.61 17.43
C GLY A 65 -141.84 10.57 17.46
N LYS A 66 -141.21 10.93 18.59
CA LYS A 66 -139.76 10.81 18.77
C LYS A 66 -139.31 9.35 18.78
N VAL A 67 -140.02 8.47 19.48
CA VAL A 67 -139.71 7.03 19.54
C VAL A 67 -139.75 6.39 18.16
N ILE A 68 -140.82 6.66 17.39
CA ILE A 68 -140.97 6.15 16.02
C ILE A 68 -139.87 6.71 15.11
N GLN A 69 -139.56 8.00 15.22
CA GLN A 69 -138.50 8.62 14.44
C GLN A 69 -137.14 7.96 14.70
N THR A 70 -136.77 7.77 15.98
CA THR A 70 -135.55 7.06 16.36
C THR A 70 -135.54 5.61 15.86
N TYR A 71 -136.68 4.91 15.91
CA TYR A 71 -136.78 3.56 15.37
C TYR A 71 -136.54 3.53 13.85
N ILE A 72 -137.13 4.46 13.09
CA ILE A 72 -136.92 4.58 11.64
C ILE A 72 -135.44 4.85 11.34
N GLU A 73 -134.80 5.76 12.07
CA GLU A 73 -133.38 6.06 11.92
C GLU A 73 -132.51 4.82 12.18
N ASN A 74 -132.80 4.08 13.24
CA ASN A 74 -132.11 2.83 13.56
C ASN A 74 -132.29 1.77 12.46
N MET A 75 -133.50 1.62 11.92
CA MET A 75 -133.77 0.68 10.82
C MET A 75 -133.08 1.08 9.52
N GLN A 76 -132.98 2.38 9.23
CA GLN A 76 -132.23 2.88 8.09
C GLN A 76 -130.72 2.64 8.25
N GLN A 77 -130.17 2.83 9.44
CA GLN A 77 -128.77 2.50 9.74
C GLN A 77 -128.51 1.00 9.61
N TYR A 78 -129.41 0.17 10.14
CA TYR A 78 -129.31 -1.29 10.01
C TYR A 78 -129.33 -1.73 8.55
N ARG A 79 -130.25 -1.19 7.74
CA ARG A 79 -130.31 -1.47 6.30
C ARG A 79 -129.00 -1.09 5.60
N LYS A 80 -128.47 0.11 5.84
CA LYS A 80 -127.18 0.54 5.27
C LYS A 80 -126.02 -0.37 5.69
N ALA A 81 -126.02 -0.83 6.95
CA ALA A 81 -125.02 -1.76 7.44
C ALA A 81 -125.11 -3.11 6.73
N GLN A 82 -126.31 -3.64 6.50
CA GLN A 82 -126.53 -4.89 5.76
C GLN A 82 -126.16 -4.77 4.28
N GLU A 83 -126.53 -3.67 3.62
CA GLU A 83 -126.12 -3.37 2.25
C GLU A 83 -124.59 -3.31 2.13
N GLY A 84 -123.91 -2.66 3.09
CA GLY A 84 -122.46 -2.61 3.16
C GLY A 84 -121.82 -3.99 3.38
N GLN A 85 -122.40 -4.85 4.22
CA GLN A 85 -121.92 -6.23 4.40
C GLN A 85 -122.12 -7.07 3.13
N LEU A 86 -123.28 -6.94 2.47
CA LEU A 86 -123.54 -7.64 1.22
C LEU A 86 -122.56 -7.21 0.12
N GLN A 87 -122.22 -5.92 0.03
CA GLN A 87 -121.25 -5.45 -0.95
C GLN A 87 -119.86 -6.04 -0.67
N LYS A 88 -119.38 -5.99 0.58
CA LYS A 88 -118.09 -6.61 0.95
C LYS A 88 -118.03 -8.09 0.60
N ARG A 89 -119.11 -8.84 0.84
CA ARG A 89 -119.19 -10.26 0.48
C ARG A 89 -119.16 -10.50 -1.03
N ARG A 90 -119.74 -9.61 -1.83
CA ARG A 90 -119.63 -9.69 -3.30
C ARG A 90 -118.21 -9.42 -3.76
N ASP A 91 -117.57 -8.38 -3.23
CA ASP A 91 -116.19 -8.03 -3.58
C ASP A 91 -115.24 -9.19 -3.21
N GLU A 92 -115.39 -9.78 -2.02
CA GLU A 92 -114.63 -10.97 -1.59
C GLU A 92 -114.86 -12.18 -2.52
N TYR A 93 -116.11 -12.40 -2.95
CA TYR A 93 -116.45 -13.49 -3.87
C TYR A 93 -115.81 -13.29 -5.25
N GLU A 94 -115.83 -12.07 -5.79
CA GLU A 94 -115.20 -11.75 -7.08
C GLU A 94 -113.68 -11.93 -7.03
N ILE A 95 -113.03 -11.51 -5.95
CA ILE A 95 -111.60 -11.74 -5.74
C ILE A 95 -111.30 -13.25 -5.72
N LEU A 96 -112.05 -14.01 -4.91
CA LEU A 96 -111.83 -15.44 -4.78
C LEU A 96 -112.07 -16.18 -6.11
N LEU A 97 -113.06 -15.74 -6.89
CA LEU A 97 -113.34 -16.28 -8.21
C LEU A 97 -112.20 -15.99 -9.19
N SER A 98 -111.63 -14.79 -9.16
CA SER A 98 -110.45 -14.41 -9.95
C SER A 98 -109.24 -15.28 -9.59
N ASP A 99 -108.95 -15.45 -8.30
CA ASP A 99 -107.82 -16.27 -7.84
C ASP A 99 -107.99 -17.74 -8.25
N PHE A 100 -109.21 -18.28 -8.14
CA PHE A 100 -109.51 -19.64 -8.59
C PHE A 100 -109.27 -19.81 -10.09
N GLN A 101 -109.66 -18.82 -10.92
CA GLN A 101 -109.42 -18.87 -12.35
C GLN A 101 -107.93 -18.81 -12.67
N ALA A 102 -107.15 -17.97 -11.97
CA ALA A 102 -105.71 -17.87 -12.14
C ALA A 102 -104.98 -19.17 -11.79
N GLU A 103 -105.32 -19.81 -10.66
CA GLU A 103 -104.68 -21.08 -10.28
C GLU A 103 -105.08 -22.22 -11.24
N ARG A 104 -106.32 -22.21 -11.74
CA ARG A 104 -106.77 -23.16 -12.77
C ARG A 104 -105.97 -23.01 -14.06
N GLU A 105 -105.73 -21.79 -14.52
CA GLU A 105 -104.87 -21.55 -15.69
C GLU A 105 -103.44 -22.04 -15.47
N LYS A 106 -102.87 -21.79 -14.29
CA LYS A 106 -101.53 -22.26 -13.93
C LYS A 106 -101.44 -23.78 -13.93
N LEU A 107 -102.47 -24.46 -13.43
CA LEU A 107 -102.56 -25.92 -13.46
C LEU A 107 -102.59 -26.43 -14.90
N TYR A 108 -103.42 -25.82 -15.77
CA TYR A 108 -103.43 -26.17 -17.20
C TYR A 108 -102.08 -25.95 -17.88
N ARG A 109 -101.39 -24.83 -17.61
CA ARG A 109 -100.05 -24.57 -18.16
C ARG A 109 -99.04 -25.62 -17.68
N MET A 110 -99.10 -25.99 -16.40
CA MET A 110 -98.17 -26.99 -15.85
C MET A 110 -98.43 -28.39 -16.41
N GLN A 111 -99.70 -28.74 -16.61
CA GLN A 111 -100.08 -29.97 -17.27
C GLN A 111 -99.64 -29.98 -18.74
N GLU A 112 -99.81 -28.88 -19.47
CA GLU A 112 -99.32 -28.74 -20.84
C GLU A 112 -97.79 -28.90 -20.92
N ILE A 113 -97.05 -28.32 -19.97
CA ILE A 113 -95.59 -28.51 -19.88
C ILE A 113 -95.26 -29.99 -19.61
N TYR A 114 -95.96 -30.63 -18.69
CA TYR A 114 -95.74 -32.03 -18.35
C TYR A 114 -96.05 -32.97 -19.53
N GLU A 115 -97.15 -32.74 -20.25
CA GLU A 115 -97.53 -33.51 -21.43
C GLU A 115 -96.56 -33.30 -22.61
N LYS A 116 -95.93 -32.11 -22.70
CA LYS A 116 -94.89 -31.82 -23.69
C LYS A 116 -93.49 -32.29 -23.28
N GLN A 117 -93.29 -32.73 -22.04
CA GLN A 117 -92.02 -33.29 -21.60
C GLN A 117 -91.92 -34.75 -22.04
N ASP A 118 -91.04 -35.02 -23.00
CA ASP A 118 -90.73 -36.39 -23.47
C ASP A 118 -89.81 -37.17 -22.51
N LEU A 119 -89.50 -36.61 -21.33
CA LEU A 119 -88.60 -37.23 -20.36
C LEU A 119 -89.35 -38.19 -19.45
N THR A 120 -88.96 -39.46 -19.51
CA THR A 120 -89.50 -40.45 -18.59
C THR A 120 -88.83 -40.36 -17.21
N PRO A 121 -89.46 -40.85 -16.13
CA PRO A 121 -88.79 -40.98 -14.84
C PRO A 121 -87.46 -41.74 -14.91
N ALA A 122 -87.36 -42.73 -15.80
CA ALA A 122 -86.13 -43.47 -16.06
C ALA A 122 -85.03 -42.59 -16.68
N ASP A 123 -85.38 -41.64 -17.56
CA ASP A 123 -84.43 -40.66 -18.11
C ASP A 123 -83.89 -39.74 -17.02
N ILE A 124 -84.73 -39.32 -16.07
CA ILE A 124 -84.32 -38.48 -14.93
C ILE A 124 -83.36 -39.27 -14.03
N GLU A 125 -83.63 -40.54 -13.76
CA GLU A 125 -82.73 -41.40 -12.99
C GLU A 125 -81.39 -41.61 -13.71
N ARG A 126 -81.41 -41.83 -15.03
CA ARG A 126 -80.18 -41.92 -15.84
C ARG A 126 -79.38 -40.62 -15.78
N LEU A 127 -80.01 -39.47 -15.95
CA LEU A 127 -79.35 -38.16 -15.87
C LEU A 127 -78.76 -37.90 -14.48
N ARG A 128 -79.45 -38.31 -13.40
CA ARG A 128 -78.90 -38.21 -12.04
C ARG A 128 -77.69 -39.13 -11.84
N ALA A 129 -77.75 -40.36 -12.33
CA ALA A 129 -76.62 -41.29 -12.25
C ALA A 129 -75.41 -40.78 -13.04
N GLU A 130 -75.64 -40.21 -14.22
CA GLU A 130 -74.59 -39.58 -15.03
C GLU A 130 -74.02 -38.33 -14.36
N GLN A 131 -74.87 -37.48 -13.78
CA GLN A 131 -74.43 -36.32 -13.01
C GLN A 131 -73.54 -36.73 -11.82
N GLU A 132 -73.93 -37.76 -11.07
CA GLU A 132 -73.14 -38.28 -9.96
C GLU A 132 -71.83 -38.92 -10.45
N GLY A 133 -71.85 -39.67 -11.55
CA GLY A 133 -70.66 -40.24 -12.17
C GLY A 133 -69.67 -39.17 -12.63
N LEU A 134 -70.16 -38.10 -13.26
CA LEU A 134 -69.34 -36.96 -13.67
C LEU A 134 -68.75 -36.23 -12.46
N LYS A 135 -69.53 -36.06 -11.38
CA LYS A 135 -69.05 -35.44 -10.15
C LYS A 135 -67.90 -36.23 -9.53
N GLN A 136 -68.02 -37.56 -9.47
CA GLN A 136 -66.95 -38.43 -8.98
C GLN A 136 -65.70 -38.38 -9.87
N GLN A 137 -65.87 -38.28 -11.19
CA GLN A 137 -64.74 -38.11 -12.12
C GLN A 137 -64.03 -36.77 -11.89
N VAL A 138 -64.77 -35.68 -11.69
CA VAL A 138 -64.20 -34.37 -11.35
C VAL A 138 -63.42 -34.45 -10.05
N GLU A 139 -63.99 -34.99 -8.98
CA GLU A 139 -63.30 -35.16 -7.69
C GLU A 139 -62.03 -36.04 -7.81
N HIS A 140 -62.06 -37.05 -8.68
CA HIS A 140 -60.89 -37.88 -8.95
C HIS A 140 -59.79 -37.10 -9.67
N LEU A 141 -60.13 -36.34 -10.71
CA LEU A 141 -59.20 -35.51 -11.47
C LEU A 141 -58.60 -34.40 -10.60
N GLU A 142 -59.40 -33.76 -9.75
CA GLU A 142 -58.91 -32.76 -8.78
C GLU A 142 -57.86 -33.35 -7.84
N LYS A 143 -58.08 -34.58 -7.34
CA LYS A 143 -57.07 -35.29 -6.54
C LYS A 143 -55.81 -35.61 -7.33
N GLN A 144 -55.94 -36.04 -8.59
CA GLN A 144 -54.77 -36.29 -9.44
C GLN A 144 -53.97 -35.01 -9.69
N ILE A 145 -54.64 -33.88 -9.95
CA ILE A 145 -54.01 -32.57 -10.12
C ILE A 145 -53.24 -32.20 -8.86
N ALA A 146 -53.86 -32.29 -7.68
CA ALA A 146 -53.21 -31.98 -6.41
C ALA A 146 -51.96 -32.84 -6.15
N ASN A 147 -52.01 -34.12 -6.51
CA ASN A 147 -50.85 -35.01 -6.40
C ASN A 147 -49.71 -34.59 -7.36
N ILE A 148 -50.04 -34.31 -8.63
CA ILE A 148 -49.06 -33.86 -9.63
C ILE A 148 -48.42 -32.52 -9.21
N GLU A 149 -49.21 -31.58 -8.69
CA GLU A 149 -48.71 -30.31 -8.17
C GLU A 149 -47.75 -30.52 -7.00
N SER A 150 -48.09 -31.43 -6.08
CA SER A 150 -47.22 -31.80 -4.97
C SER A 150 -45.90 -32.42 -5.45
N ASP A 151 -45.94 -33.32 -6.43
CA ASP A 151 -44.75 -33.93 -7.02
C ASP A 151 -43.89 -32.90 -7.76
N CYS A 152 -44.49 -32.01 -8.54
CA CYS A 152 -43.80 -30.90 -9.21
C CYS A 152 -43.11 -29.97 -8.20
N TRP A 153 -43.78 -29.67 -7.08
CA TRP A 153 -43.20 -28.88 -6.00
C TRP A 153 -42.00 -29.58 -5.36
N ASN A 154 -42.10 -30.88 -5.09
CA ASN A 154 -41.00 -31.67 -4.55
C ASN A 154 -39.80 -31.69 -5.51
N VAL A 155 -40.03 -31.89 -6.81
CA VAL A 155 -38.97 -31.83 -7.84
C VAL A 155 -38.35 -30.44 -7.90
N THR A 156 -39.15 -29.37 -7.79
CA THR A 156 -38.65 -28.00 -7.78
C THR A 156 -37.76 -27.72 -6.57
N ILE A 157 -38.13 -28.22 -5.39
CA ILE A 157 -37.31 -28.13 -4.18
C ILE A 157 -35.98 -28.87 -4.36
N GLU A 158 -36.03 -30.12 -4.86
CA GLU A 158 -34.81 -30.90 -5.06
C GLU A 158 -33.90 -30.27 -6.12
N GLN A 159 -34.46 -29.72 -7.19
CA GLN A 159 -33.71 -28.97 -8.19
C GLN A 159 -33.07 -27.71 -7.59
N ALA A 160 -33.78 -26.97 -6.73
CA ALA A 160 -33.24 -25.79 -6.06
C ALA A 160 -32.06 -26.16 -5.14
N LYS A 161 -32.19 -27.23 -4.33
CA LYS A 161 -31.11 -27.75 -3.49
C LYS A 161 -29.90 -28.18 -4.31
N LEU A 162 -30.12 -28.84 -5.45
CA LEU A 162 -29.04 -29.26 -6.33
C LEU A 162 -28.34 -28.05 -6.96
N ASN A 163 -29.10 -27.05 -7.38
CA ASN A 163 -28.55 -25.81 -7.94
C ASN A 163 -27.70 -25.05 -6.90
N GLU A 164 -28.14 -24.98 -5.64
CA GLU A 164 -27.36 -24.39 -4.53
C GLU A 164 -26.02 -25.13 -4.33
N LYS A 165 -26.03 -26.46 -4.37
CA LYS A 165 -24.78 -27.26 -4.30
C LYS A 165 -23.84 -26.96 -5.47
N VAL A 166 -24.38 -26.87 -6.69
CA VAL A 166 -23.60 -26.55 -7.89
C VAL A 166 -23.01 -25.13 -7.80
N GLU A 167 -23.79 -24.16 -7.31
CA GLU A 167 -23.33 -22.79 -7.06
C GLU A 167 -22.21 -22.74 -6.02
N ALA A 168 -22.34 -23.48 -4.92
CA ALA A 168 -21.32 -23.59 -3.89
C ALA A 168 -20.01 -24.18 -4.44
N GLU A 169 -20.09 -25.29 -5.19
CA GLU A 169 -18.91 -25.91 -5.82
C GLU A 169 -18.27 -25.00 -6.88
N ALA A 170 -19.08 -24.33 -7.71
CA ALA A 170 -18.58 -23.36 -8.68
C ALA A 170 -17.88 -22.18 -7.97
N ALA A 171 -18.39 -21.72 -6.82
CA ALA A 171 -17.76 -20.67 -6.02
C ALA A 171 -16.43 -21.13 -5.41
N ILE A 172 -16.35 -22.36 -4.89
CA ILE A 172 -15.10 -22.95 -4.38
C ILE A 172 -14.05 -23.02 -5.49
N TYR A 173 -14.43 -23.56 -6.65
CA TYR A 173 -13.56 -23.62 -7.82
C TYR A 173 -13.10 -22.22 -8.25
N ASN A 174 -14.03 -21.26 -8.36
CA ASN A 174 -13.72 -19.89 -8.78
C ASN A 174 -12.75 -19.22 -7.79
N ARG A 175 -12.90 -19.46 -6.49
CA ARG A 175 -11.98 -18.95 -5.47
C ARG A 175 -10.56 -19.51 -5.65
N GLN A 176 -10.44 -20.81 -5.95
CA GLN A 176 -9.15 -21.44 -6.25
C GLN A 176 -8.56 -20.88 -7.56
N ALA A 177 -9.37 -20.72 -8.61
CA ALA A 177 -8.93 -20.15 -9.88
C ALA A 177 -8.43 -18.70 -9.73
N ILE A 178 -9.10 -17.89 -8.89
CA ILE A 178 -8.64 -16.53 -8.54
C ILE A 178 -7.30 -16.60 -7.77
N ALA A 179 -7.18 -17.49 -6.77
CA ALA A 179 -5.94 -17.65 -6.01
C ALA A 179 -4.75 -18.06 -6.90
N LEU A 180 -5.01 -18.85 -7.95
CA LEU A 180 -4.04 -19.25 -8.96
C LEU A 180 -3.83 -18.21 -10.07
N LYS A 181 -4.41 -16.99 -9.95
CA LYS A 181 -4.33 -15.92 -10.96
C LYS A 181 -4.77 -16.37 -12.37
N LEU A 182 -5.82 -17.18 -12.45
CA LEU A 182 -6.45 -17.63 -13.70
C LEU A 182 -7.71 -16.84 -14.04
N VAL A 183 -8.21 -16.02 -13.13
CA VAL A 183 -9.42 -15.20 -13.29
C VAL A 183 -9.12 -13.80 -12.75
N PRO A 184 -9.47 -12.70 -13.45
CA PRO A 184 -10.19 -12.61 -14.73
C PRO A 184 -9.33 -13.02 -15.94
N GLU A 185 -9.87 -12.99 -17.16
CA GLU A 185 -9.18 -13.34 -18.42
C GLU A 185 -7.82 -12.63 -18.62
N THR A 186 -7.68 -11.43 -18.04
CA THR A 186 -6.47 -10.61 -18.06
C THR A 186 -5.43 -11.01 -17.01
N ALA A 187 -5.71 -12.02 -16.19
CA ALA A 187 -4.79 -12.46 -15.15
C ALA A 187 -3.53 -13.12 -15.76
N GLU A 188 -2.42 -12.98 -15.04
CA GLU A 188 -1.05 -13.31 -15.49
C GLU A 188 -0.93 -14.73 -16.07
N LEU A 189 -1.65 -15.70 -15.49
CA LEU A 189 -1.60 -17.11 -15.89
C LEU A 189 -2.79 -17.52 -16.76
N ALA A 190 -3.77 -16.64 -16.97
CA ALA A 190 -4.99 -16.90 -17.73
C ALA A 190 -4.80 -16.88 -19.24
N LYS A 191 -3.78 -16.17 -19.74
CA LYS A 191 -3.46 -16.05 -21.19
C LYS A 191 -4.66 -15.64 -22.06
N GLY A 192 -5.55 -14.78 -21.53
CA GLY A 192 -6.73 -14.29 -22.25
C GLY A 192 -7.95 -15.21 -22.23
N MET A 193 -7.99 -16.23 -21.36
CA MET A 193 -9.08 -17.21 -21.28
C MET A 193 -9.89 -17.05 -19.98
N ASP A 194 -11.21 -17.23 -20.04
CA ASP A 194 -12.07 -17.19 -18.86
C ASP A 194 -12.16 -18.57 -18.22
N PHE A 195 -11.51 -18.74 -17.07
CA PHE A 195 -11.61 -19.97 -16.30
C PHE A 195 -12.85 -19.99 -15.40
N ARG A 196 -13.64 -18.91 -15.32
CA ARG A 196 -14.76 -18.82 -14.38
C ARG A 196 -15.90 -19.78 -14.75
N LEU A 197 -16.36 -20.55 -13.76
CA LEU A 197 -17.60 -21.30 -13.87
C LEU A 197 -18.76 -20.42 -13.42
N ARG A 198 -19.74 -20.22 -14.31
CA ARG A 198 -20.99 -19.48 -14.00
C ARG A 198 -22.09 -20.49 -13.77
N ALA A 199 -22.69 -20.51 -12.59
CA ALA A 199 -23.85 -21.34 -12.28
C ALA A 199 -25.16 -20.56 -12.52
N GLY A 200 -26.20 -21.25 -13.01
CA GLY A 200 -27.51 -20.67 -13.32
C GLY A 200 -28.24 -21.37 -14.48
N PHE A 201 -29.52 -21.05 -14.66
CA PHE A 201 -30.39 -21.69 -15.67
C PHE A 201 -29.93 -21.51 -17.12
N ASN A 202 -29.25 -20.40 -17.43
CA ASN A 202 -28.78 -20.09 -18.78
C ASN A 202 -27.30 -20.44 -18.98
N SER A 203 -26.64 -21.07 -18.00
CA SER A 203 -25.22 -21.37 -18.10
C SER A 203 -24.96 -22.87 -18.26
N ASP A 204 -24.31 -23.22 -19.36
CA ASP A 204 -23.81 -24.57 -19.58
C ASP A 204 -22.46 -24.75 -18.86
N ILE A 205 -22.52 -24.97 -17.54
CA ILE A 205 -21.32 -25.21 -16.72
C ILE A 205 -20.55 -26.42 -17.24
N VAL A 206 -21.27 -27.50 -17.57
CA VAL A 206 -20.68 -28.78 -17.97
C VAL A 206 -19.98 -28.61 -19.30
N GLY A 207 -20.66 -28.06 -20.32
CA GLY A 207 -20.06 -27.83 -21.62
C GLY A 207 -18.90 -26.83 -21.56
N ASN A 208 -19.01 -25.75 -20.77
CA ASN A 208 -17.90 -24.81 -20.60
C ASN A 208 -16.70 -25.46 -19.91
N PHE A 209 -16.94 -26.29 -18.88
CA PHE A 209 -15.87 -26.99 -18.19
C PHE A 209 -15.19 -28.02 -19.09
N GLU A 210 -15.96 -28.85 -19.81
CA GLU A 210 -15.41 -29.92 -20.64
C GLU A 210 -14.71 -29.41 -21.91
N ASN A 211 -15.25 -28.36 -22.54
CA ASN A 211 -14.73 -27.90 -23.83
C ASN A 211 -13.65 -26.83 -23.69
N ASN A 212 -13.71 -25.97 -22.66
CA ASN A 212 -12.78 -24.85 -22.52
C ASN A 212 -11.83 -25.05 -21.34
N VAL A 213 -12.37 -25.19 -20.13
CA VAL A 213 -11.56 -25.16 -18.89
C VAL A 213 -10.65 -26.39 -18.78
N LYS A 214 -11.21 -27.60 -18.91
CA LYS A 214 -10.51 -28.88 -18.69
C LYS A 214 -9.37 -29.11 -19.69
N PRO A 215 -9.53 -28.93 -21.02
CA PRO A 215 -8.44 -29.10 -21.97
C PRO A 215 -7.31 -28.10 -21.71
N MET A 216 -7.66 -26.87 -21.34
CA MET A 216 -6.67 -25.83 -21.09
C MET A 216 -5.87 -26.06 -19.81
N LEU A 217 -6.54 -26.42 -18.69
CA LEU A 217 -5.85 -26.83 -17.46
C LEU A 217 -4.96 -28.06 -17.68
N THR A 218 -5.42 -29.00 -18.51
CA THR A 218 -4.63 -30.19 -18.87
C THR A 218 -3.39 -29.81 -19.67
N SER A 219 -3.51 -28.88 -20.63
CA SER A 219 -2.40 -28.33 -21.40
C SER A 219 -1.40 -27.59 -20.49
N MET A 220 -1.89 -26.73 -19.59
CA MET A 220 -1.04 -26.04 -18.60
C MET A 220 -0.30 -27.04 -17.71
N LYS A 221 -0.98 -28.06 -17.19
CA LYS A 221 -0.36 -29.12 -16.38
C LYS A 221 0.74 -29.84 -17.16
N LYS A 222 0.49 -30.18 -18.42
CA LYS A 222 1.48 -30.83 -19.31
C LYS A 222 2.70 -29.92 -19.54
N ASN A 223 2.48 -28.63 -19.79
CA ASN A 223 3.54 -27.65 -19.98
C ASN A 223 4.37 -27.43 -18.71
N CYS A 224 3.72 -27.34 -17.55
CA CYS A 224 4.42 -27.25 -16.26
C CYS A 224 5.25 -28.51 -15.99
N ALA A 225 4.71 -29.70 -16.25
CA ALA A 225 5.45 -30.96 -16.10
C ALA A 225 6.68 -31.02 -17.03
N ALA A 226 6.54 -30.59 -18.28
CA ALA A 226 7.66 -30.51 -19.23
C ALA A 226 8.72 -29.49 -18.78
N CYS A 227 8.31 -28.32 -18.31
CA CYS A 227 9.21 -27.29 -17.79
C CYS A 227 9.97 -27.78 -16.55
N LEU A 228 9.27 -28.43 -15.61
CA LEU A 228 9.88 -29.06 -14.43
C LEU A 228 10.89 -30.13 -14.81
N PHE A 229 10.55 -31.00 -15.75
CA PHE A 229 11.48 -32.01 -16.25
C PHE A 229 12.74 -31.38 -16.85
N GLN A 230 12.58 -30.34 -17.67
CA GLN A 230 13.72 -29.62 -18.24
C GLN A 230 14.59 -28.96 -17.16
N LYS A 231 13.97 -28.29 -16.18
CA LYS A 231 14.71 -27.67 -15.07
C LYS A 231 15.41 -28.68 -14.18
N ASN A 232 14.82 -29.85 -13.93
CA ASN A 232 15.48 -30.94 -13.22
C ASN A 232 16.67 -31.49 -14.01
N LYS A 233 16.55 -31.62 -15.33
CA LYS A 233 17.66 -32.00 -16.21
C LYS A 233 18.79 -30.98 -16.16
N ASP A 234 18.47 -29.68 -16.21
CA ASP A 234 19.47 -28.61 -16.12
C ASP A 234 20.14 -28.58 -14.74
N LYS A 235 19.35 -28.77 -13.68
CA LYS A 235 19.86 -28.89 -12.30
C LYS A 235 20.86 -30.04 -12.18
N PHE A 236 20.50 -31.23 -12.67
CA PHE A 236 21.39 -32.39 -12.63
C PHE A 236 22.72 -32.12 -13.36
N LYS A 237 22.69 -31.45 -14.51
CA LYS A 237 23.92 -31.05 -15.22
C LYS A 237 24.79 -30.12 -14.39
N LEU A 238 24.20 -29.10 -13.78
CA LEU A 238 24.93 -28.16 -12.92
C LEU A 238 25.50 -28.88 -11.68
N GLU A 239 24.79 -29.85 -11.12
CA GLU A 239 25.30 -30.70 -10.03
C GLU A 239 26.53 -31.51 -10.48
N CYS A 240 26.49 -32.14 -11.66
CA CYS A 240 27.67 -32.83 -12.21
C CYS A 240 28.86 -31.88 -12.47
N GLU A 241 28.60 -30.68 -13.01
CA GLU A 241 29.65 -29.67 -13.22
C GLU A 241 30.26 -29.20 -11.88
N MET A 242 29.43 -29.02 -10.85
CA MET A 242 29.91 -28.69 -9.51
C MET A 242 30.80 -29.79 -8.92
N GLU A 243 30.42 -31.06 -9.08
CA GLU A 243 31.24 -32.20 -8.65
C GLU A 243 32.60 -32.22 -9.37
N GLN A 244 32.62 -31.98 -10.68
CA GLN A 244 33.87 -31.88 -11.46
C GLN A 244 34.76 -30.72 -11.00
N PHE A 245 34.18 -29.54 -10.73
CA PHE A 245 34.95 -28.42 -10.18
C PHE A 245 35.48 -28.71 -8.79
N GLN A 246 34.71 -29.43 -7.96
CA GLN A 246 35.14 -29.82 -6.62
C GLN A 246 36.34 -30.77 -6.67
N GLU A 247 36.33 -31.74 -7.60
CA GLU A 247 37.45 -32.64 -7.86
C GLU A 247 38.69 -31.86 -8.33
N THR A 248 38.52 -30.95 -9.30
CA THR A 248 39.60 -30.07 -9.78
C THR A 248 40.18 -29.19 -8.66
N ILE A 249 39.35 -28.67 -7.77
CA ILE A 249 39.80 -27.89 -6.60
C ILE A 249 40.64 -28.76 -5.66
N ASN A 250 40.23 -30.01 -5.43
CA ASN A 250 40.97 -30.93 -4.57
C ASN A 250 42.34 -31.26 -5.18
N GLU A 251 42.39 -31.58 -6.48
CA GLU A 251 43.65 -31.78 -7.20
C GLU A 251 44.57 -30.56 -7.10
N ARG A 252 44.05 -29.35 -7.31
CA ARG A 252 44.83 -28.11 -7.16
C ARG A 252 45.32 -27.89 -5.74
N LYS A 253 44.53 -28.21 -4.72
CA LYS A 253 44.95 -28.14 -3.31
C LYS A 253 46.10 -29.11 -3.02
N GLU A 254 46.07 -30.32 -3.58
CA GLU A 254 47.17 -31.27 -3.45
C GLU A 254 48.45 -30.75 -4.11
N ILE A 255 48.35 -30.15 -5.30
CA ILE A 255 49.49 -29.52 -5.97
C ILE A 255 50.07 -28.38 -5.11
N VAL A 256 49.22 -27.52 -4.54
CA VAL A 256 49.67 -26.43 -3.66
C VAL A 256 50.36 -26.98 -2.43
N ALA A 257 49.80 -27.99 -1.77
CA ALA A 257 50.42 -28.62 -0.60
C ALA A 257 51.79 -29.24 -0.94
N GLN A 258 51.94 -29.81 -2.13
CA GLN A 258 53.21 -30.32 -2.62
C GLN A 258 54.22 -29.19 -2.87
N MET A 259 53.81 -28.08 -3.49
CA MET A 259 54.66 -26.90 -3.69
C MET A 259 55.08 -26.26 -2.35
N GLU A 260 54.18 -26.16 -1.38
CA GLU A 260 54.50 -25.67 -0.03
C GLU A 260 55.53 -26.56 0.66
N LYS A 261 55.44 -27.88 0.48
CA LYS A 261 56.44 -28.83 1.00
C LYS A 261 57.80 -28.67 0.33
N GLU A 262 57.83 -28.48 -1.00
CA GLU A 262 59.07 -28.21 -1.73
C GLU A 262 59.70 -26.90 -1.27
N LEU A 263 58.91 -25.84 -1.11
CA LEU A 263 59.36 -24.56 -0.58
C LEU A 263 59.97 -24.72 0.82
N ALA A 264 59.29 -25.45 1.72
CA ALA A 264 59.80 -25.70 3.07
C ALA A 264 61.12 -26.49 3.06
N ASN A 265 61.29 -27.43 2.13
CA ASN A 265 62.55 -28.17 1.97
C ASN A 265 63.69 -27.25 1.48
N GLU A 266 63.41 -26.38 0.50
CA GLU A 266 64.39 -25.40 0.01
C GLU A 266 64.74 -24.37 1.09
N GLU A 267 63.76 -23.90 1.85
CA GLU A 267 63.98 -23.03 3.02
C GLU A 267 64.88 -23.71 4.06
N ALA A 268 64.65 -25.00 4.35
CA ALA A 268 65.50 -25.78 5.24
C ALA A 268 66.93 -25.98 4.67
N ALA A 269 67.07 -26.18 3.35
CA ALA A 269 68.37 -26.28 2.69
C ALA A 269 69.15 -24.96 2.76
N ILE A 270 68.49 -23.82 2.55
CA ILE A 270 69.07 -22.48 2.73
C ILE A 270 69.54 -22.30 4.17
N GLU A 271 68.73 -22.68 5.15
CA GLU A 271 69.08 -22.54 6.57
C GLU A 271 70.27 -23.44 6.95
N SER A 272 70.32 -24.67 6.44
CA SER A 272 71.48 -25.56 6.58
C SER A 272 72.74 -24.97 5.94
N MET A 273 72.61 -24.37 4.75
CA MET A 273 73.71 -23.70 4.07
C MET A 273 74.23 -22.49 4.85
N LYS A 274 73.35 -21.71 5.48
CA LYS A 274 73.73 -20.62 6.40
C LYS A 274 74.51 -21.15 7.61
N GLN A 275 74.05 -22.23 8.25
CA GLN A 275 74.77 -22.86 9.37
C GLN A 275 76.14 -23.42 8.96
N MET A 276 76.26 -24.01 7.76
CA MET A 276 77.55 -24.42 7.20
C MET A 276 78.47 -23.24 6.91
N LEU A 277 77.93 -22.10 6.45
CA LEU A 277 78.72 -20.88 6.26
C LEU A 277 79.28 -20.36 7.60
N GLN A 278 78.48 -20.37 8.65
CA GLN A 278 78.88 -19.95 10.00
C GLN A 278 79.91 -20.87 10.67
N SER A 279 79.92 -22.16 10.32
CA SER A 279 80.86 -23.17 10.85
C SER A 279 82.12 -23.37 9.99
N SER A 280 82.21 -22.73 8.81
CA SER A 280 83.40 -22.83 7.96
C SER A 280 84.55 -21.97 8.51
N LYS A 281 85.79 -22.52 8.51
CA LYS A 281 87.07 -21.89 8.93
C LYS A 281 87.39 -20.52 8.31
N LYS A 282 86.55 -19.97 7.44
CA LYS A 282 86.75 -18.66 6.80
C LYS A 282 86.49 -17.49 7.76
N THR A 283 85.71 -17.67 8.82
CA THR A 283 85.58 -16.68 9.90
C THR A 283 86.85 -16.56 10.74
N ASP A 284 87.55 -17.67 11.01
CA ASP A 284 88.86 -17.65 11.69
C ASP A 284 89.94 -16.97 10.84
N GLN A 285 89.88 -17.12 9.50
CA GLN A 285 90.77 -16.42 8.56
C GLN A 285 90.51 -14.91 8.51
N ILE A 286 89.26 -14.48 8.63
CA ILE A 286 88.91 -13.05 8.73
C ILE A 286 89.40 -12.47 10.06
N GLU A 287 89.32 -13.22 11.16
CA GLU A 287 89.78 -12.77 12.47
C GLU A 287 91.32 -12.73 12.58
N THR A 288 92.04 -13.68 11.94
CA THR A 288 93.50 -13.61 11.79
C THR A 288 93.94 -12.46 10.88
N MET A 289 93.25 -12.21 9.77
CA MET A 289 93.53 -11.05 8.91
C MET A 289 93.30 -9.72 9.64
N LYS A 290 92.30 -9.63 10.52
CA LYS A 290 92.09 -8.44 11.38
C LYS A 290 93.22 -8.27 12.40
N GLN A 291 93.70 -9.36 13.01
CA GLN A 291 94.86 -9.30 13.93
C GLN A 291 96.15 -8.89 13.21
N ASP A 292 96.37 -9.37 11.98
CA ASP A 292 97.50 -8.96 11.14
C ASP A 292 97.38 -7.51 10.68
N LEU A 293 96.17 -7.01 10.42
CA LEU A 293 95.93 -5.59 10.11
C LEU A 293 96.34 -4.70 11.28
N VAL A 294 95.93 -5.04 12.50
CA VAL A 294 96.32 -4.32 13.73
C VAL A 294 97.83 -4.42 14.00
N ARG A 295 98.44 -5.57 13.73
CA ARG A 295 99.90 -5.75 13.81
C ARG A 295 100.64 -4.88 12.79
N LEU A 296 100.14 -4.81 11.56
CA LEU A 296 100.73 -3.97 10.51
C LEU A 296 100.52 -2.47 10.80
N GLU A 297 99.38 -2.07 11.37
CA GLU A 297 99.13 -0.70 11.80
C GLU A 297 100.05 -0.26 12.94
N THR A 298 100.32 -1.14 13.91
CA THR A 298 101.29 -0.87 14.99
C THR A 298 102.73 -0.78 14.46
N VAL A 299 103.13 -1.66 13.54
CA VAL A 299 104.43 -1.57 12.86
C VAL A 299 104.53 -0.29 12.03
N LEU A 300 103.47 0.11 11.32
CA LEU A 300 103.45 1.33 10.52
C LEU A 300 103.50 2.59 11.40
N LYS A 301 102.87 2.56 12.57
CA LYS A 301 102.99 3.63 13.58
C LYS A 301 104.42 3.72 14.13
N HIS A 302 105.06 2.59 14.41
CA HIS A 302 106.46 2.53 14.84
C HIS A 302 107.43 3.04 13.77
N ALA A 303 107.26 2.60 12.52
CA ALA A 303 108.04 3.06 11.37
C ALA A 303 107.83 4.56 11.09
N LYS A 304 106.62 5.10 11.29
CA LYS A 304 106.37 6.55 11.22
C LYS A 304 107.12 7.31 12.31
N THR A 305 107.17 6.81 13.55
CA THR A 305 107.94 7.44 14.64
C THR A 305 109.46 7.36 14.42
N GLU A 306 109.97 6.25 13.89
CA GLU A 306 111.39 6.16 13.50
C GLU A 306 111.72 7.09 12.32
N ARG A 307 110.83 7.19 11.32
CA ARG A 307 111.02 8.15 10.21
C ARG A 307 111.13 9.59 10.73
N VAL A 308 110.33 9.98 11.73
CA VAL A 308 110.40 11.33 12.33
C VAL A 308 111.75 11.53 13.03
N LYS A 309 112.23 10.56 13.82
CA LYS A 309 113.56 10.62 14.45
C LYS A 309 114.69 10.75 13.43
N VAL A 310 114.64 9.97 12.34
CA VAL A 310 115.65 10.04 11.27
C VAL A 310 115.62 11.39 10.54
N ILE A 311 114.44 12.00 10.38
CA ILE A 311 114.33 13.36 9.80
C ILE A 311 114.92 14.41 10.76
N GLU A 312 114.66 14.30 12.06
CA GLU A 312 115.24 15.19 13.09
C GLU A 312 116.78 15.06 13.13
N ASP A 313 117.31 13.84 13.08
CA ASP A 313 118.76 13.58 13.02
C ASP A 313 119.38 14.11 11.70
N CYS A 314 118.66 13.98 10.58
CA CYS A 314 119.10 14.51 9.29
C CYS A 314 119.07 16.05 9.24
N GLN A 315 118.15 16.70 9.96
CA GLN A 315 118.09 18.16 10.09
C GLN A 315 119.20 18.68 11.00
N ALA A 316 119.48 18.00 12.12
CA ALA A 316 120.59 18.34 13.02
C ALA A 316 121.95 18.22 12.33
N THR A 317 122.16 17.18 11.52
CA THR A 317 123.38 16.99 10.73
C THR A 317 123.52 18.00 9.59
N ASN A 318 122.43 18.41 8.94
CA ASN A 318 122.46 19.49 7.93
C ASN A 318 122.75 20.87 8.54
N GLN A 319 122.26 21.18 9.74
CA GLN A 319 122.60 22.43 10.45
C GLN A 319 124.09 22.45 10.85
N LEU A 320 124.63 21.31 11.28
CA LEU A 320 126.07 21.16 11.54
C LEU A 320 126.92 21.31 10.26
N LEU A 321 126.45 20.79 9.13
CA LEU A 321 127.10 20.95 7.83
C LEU A 321 127.08 22.42 7.36
N ALA A 322 126.00 23.16 7.62
CA ALA A 322 125.90 24.58 7.29
C ALA A 322 126.91 25.41 8.10
N SER A 323 127.03 25.18 9.41
CA SER A 323 128.04 25.83 10.26
C SER A 323 129.46 25.50 9.80
N LYS A 324 129.74 24.23 9.44
CA LYS A 324 131.06 23.84 8.92
C LYS A 324 131.37 24.45 7.55
N LYS A 325 130.37 24.63 6.68
CA LYS A 325 130.55 25.33 5.40
C LYS A 325 130.91 26.80 5.59
N GLU A 326 130.33 27.44 6.60
CA GLU A 326 130.61 28.85 6.93
C GLU A 326 132.03 29.02 7.51
N ASP A 327 132.49 28.08 8.34
CA ASP A 327 133.87 28.06 8.86
C ASP A 327 134.91 27.79 7.75
N VAL A 328 134.61 26.88 6.81
CA VAL A 328 135.48 26.61 5.65
C VAL A 328 135.54 27.81 4.71
N ALA A 329 134.43 28.52 4.49
CA ALA A 329 134.42 29.75 3.70
C ALA A 329 135.28 30.86 4.33
N ARG A 330 135.29 30.98 5.67
CA ARG A 330 136.14 31.92 6.41
C ARG A 330 137.62 31.57 6.25
N GLN A 331 137.97 30.29 6.41
CA GLN A 331 139.36 29.81 6.26
C GLN A 331 139.88 29.93 4.81
N LEU A 332 139.02 29.74 3.80
CA LEU A 332 139.40 29.96 2.40
C LEU A 332 139.63 31.43 2.08
N SER A 333 138.86 32.36 2.66
CA SER A 333 139.08 33.80 2.50
C SER A 333 140.40 34.25 3.13
N GLU A 334 140.73 33.76 4.34
CA GLU A 334 142.01 34.04 4.99
C GLU A 334 143.19 33.43 4.21
N MET A 335 143.01 32.24 3.64
CA MET A 335 144.02 31.60 2.80
C MET A 335 144.22 32.36 1.49
N ASP A 336 143.17 32.86 0.84
CA ASP A 336 143.27 33.67 -0.38
C ASP A 336 143.95 35.02 -0.14
N GLU A 337 143.71 35.67 1.01
CA GLU A 337 144.46 36.88 1.40
C GLU A 337 145.94 36.58 1.61
N HIS A 338 146.28 35.49 2.30
CA HIS A 338 147.67 35.04 2.44
C HIS A 338 148.30 34.67 1.10
N HIS A 339 147.57 33.98 0.21
CA HIS A 339 148.05 33.61 -1.11
C HIS A 339 148.34 34.86 -1.96
N LYS A 340 147.49 35.89 -1.86
CA LYS A 340 147.69 37.17 -2.53
C LYS A 340 148.92 37.90 -1.99
N MET A 341 149.11 37.91 -0.67
CA MET A 341 150.28 38.53 -0.03
C MET A 341 151.60 37.83 -0.42
N VAL A 342 151.60 36.49 -0.48
CA VAL A 342 152.76 35.70 -0.90
C VAL A 342 153.02 35.87 -2.41
N LYS A 343 151.97 35.88 -3.24
CA LYS A 343 152.09 36.10 -4.68
C LYS A 343 152.69 37.48 -4.98
N ASP A 344 152.23 38.53 -4.31
CA ASP A 344 152.78 39.90 -4.47
C ASP A 344 154.23 39.99 -3.98
N GLY A 345 154.60 39.24 -2.95
CA GLY A 345 155.99 39.10 -2.49
C GLY A 345 156.89 38.37 -3.48
N ILE A 346 156.41 37.28 -4.09
CA ILE A 346 157.15 36.53 -5.12
C ILE A 346 157.33 37.36 -6.38
N VAL A 347 156.30 38.10 -6.82
CA VAL A 347 156.41 38.98 -8.00
C VAL A 347 157.49 40.05 -7.78
N LYS A 348 157.51 40.71 -6.61
CA LYS A 348 158.57 41.68 -6.27
C LYS A 348 159.98 41.06 -6.24
N TYR A 349 160.11 39.82 -5.76
CA TYR A 349 161.40 39.13 -5.72
C TYR A 349 161.87 38.68 -7.12
N VAL A 350 160.95 38.20 -7.96
CA VAL A 350 161.24 37.82 -9.34
C VAL A 350 161.60 39.04 -10.19
N ASP A 351 160.93 40.17 -10.02
CA ASP A 351 161.27 41.40 -10.73
C ASP A 351 162.64 41.95 -10.30
N GLY A 352 162.98 41.88 -9.01
CA GLY A 352 164.32 42.21 -8.52
C GLY A 352 165.42 41.28 -9.05
N LEU A 353 165.13 39.98 -9.18
CA LEU A 353 166.07 39.01 -9.78
C LEU A 353 166.24 39.23 -11.28
N LYS A 354 165.16 39.58 -12.01
CA LYS A 354 165.24 39.93 -13.43
C LYS A 354 166.11 41.16 -13.66
N GLU A 355 166.03 42.14 -12.77
CA GLU A 355 166.85 43.36 -12.84
C GLU A 355 168.33 43.07 -12.55
N GLN A 356 168.62 42.19 -11.58
CA GLN A 356 169.99 41.71 -11.34
C GLN A 356 170.56 40.88 -12.50
N ILE A 357 169.78 39.97 -13.08
CA ILE A 357 170.20 39.15 -14.22
C ILE A 357 170.42 40.03 -15.46
N SER A 358 169.55 41.01 -15.72
CA SER A 358 169.74 42.03 -16.77
C SER A 358 171.07 42.78 -16.59
N GLY A 359 171.40 43.15 -15.34
CA GLY A 359 172.68 43.78 -14.99
C GLY A 359 173.91 42.87 -15.08
N PHE A 360 173.75 41.55 -15.05
CA PHE A 360 174.83 40.59 -15.31
C PHE A 360 175.03 40.32 -16.80
N ILE A 361 173.94 40.22 -17.56
CA ILE A 361 173.99 40.03 -19.03
C ILE A 361 174.70 41.21 -19.69
N THR A 362 174.35 42.44 -19.33
CA THR A 362 175.03 43.65 -19.85
C THR A 362 176.51 43.70 -19.50
N ARG A 363 176.94 43.18 -18.34
CA ARG A 363 178.36 43.09 -17.99
C ARG A 363 179.09 41.98 -18.75
N LEU A 364 178.42 40.85 -18.99
CA LEU A 364 178.95 39.76 -19.81
C LEU A 364 179.11 40.16 -21.28
N ASP A 365 178.18 40.96 -21.82
CA ASP A 365 178.28 41.47 -23.19
C ASP A 365 179.49 42.40 -23.37
N VAL A 366 179.83 43.21 -22.35
CA VAL A 366 181.04 44.04 -22.35
C VAL A 366 182.31 43.18 -22.31
N VAL A 367 182.33 42.11 -21.50
CA VAL A 367 183.49 41.20 -21.41
C VAL A 367 183.66 40.36 -22.67
N ASN A 368 182.56 39.91 -23.28
CA ASN A 368 182.61 39.18 -24.56
C ASN A 368 183.11 40.07 -25.70
N ALA A 369 182.69 41.34 -25.73
CA ALA A 369 183.19 42.29 -26.71
C ALA A 369 184.71 42.51 -26.58
N ASP A 370 185.25 42.55 -25.36
CA ASP A 370 186.70 42.66 -25.12
C ASP A 370 187.47 41.39 -25.52
N LEU A 371 186.90 40.21 -25.30
CA LEU A 371 187.47 38.93 -25.72
C LEU A 371 187.48 38.76 -27.24
N ASP A 372 186.40 39.16 -27.92
CA ASP A 372 186.32 39.14 -29.37
C ASP A 372 187.37 40.08 -29.99
N ASN A 373 187.60 41.24 -29.39
CA ASN A 373 188.67 42.15 -29.82
C ASN A 373 190.07 41.53 -29.66
N GLN A 374 190.33 40.77 -28.59
CA GLN A 374 191.61 40.06 -28.42
C GLN A 374 191.79 38.90 -29.42
N ILE A 375 190.72 38.17 -29.73
CA ILE A 375 190.76 37.09 -30.73
C ILE A 375 191.09 37.65 -32.12
N VAL A 376 190.47 38.78 -32.49
CA VAL A 376 190.78 39.47 -33.76
C VAL A 376 192.26 39.85 -33.82
N GLN A 377 192.82 40.37 -32.72
CA GLN A 377 194.23 40.77 -32.63
C GLN A 377 195.20 39.59 -32.82
N LEU A 378 194.90 38.43 -32.22
CA LEU A 378 195.68 37.20 -32.35
C LEU A 378 195.60 36.59 -33.76
N GLN A 379 194.45 36.72 -34.43
CA GLN A 379 194.28 36.26 -35.81
C GLN A 379 195.10 37.09 -36.81
N THR A 380 195.26 38.39 -36.58
CA THR A 380 196.11 39.24 -37.42
C THR A 380 197.59 38.90 -37.27
N GLU A 381 198.07 38.64 -36.04
CA GLU A 381 199.45 38.19 -35.81
C GLU A 381 199.74 36.83 -36.45
N SER A 382 198.79 35.90 -36.37
CA SER A 382 198.89 34.58 -37.00
C SER A 382 199.01 34.68 -38.53
N LYS A 383 198.25 35.59 -39.16
CA LYS A 383 198.35 35.86 -40.61
C LYS A 383 199.70 36.45 -41.00
N GLN A 384 200.30 37.30 -40.19
CA GLN A 384 201.63 37.85 -40.44
C GLN A 384 202.71 36.76 -40.37
N ARG A 385 202.64 35.84 -39.40
CA ARG A 385 203.57 34.70 -39.28
C ARG A 385 203.46 33.72 -40.44
N LYS A 386 202.23 33.43 -40.91
CA LYS A 386 202.01 32.57 -42.10
C LYS A 386 202.60 33.15 -43.38
N LYS A 387 202.55 34.47 -43.57
CA LYS A 387 203.18 35.14 -44.74
C LYS A 387 204.71 35.09 -44.68
N TRP A 388 205.30 35.21 -43.50
CA TRP A 388 206.74 35.11 -43.31
C TRP A 388 207.26 33.69 -43.62
N LEU A 389 206.59 32.66 -43.12
CA LEU A 389 206.95 31.25 -43.31
C LEU A 389 206.89 30.80 -44.79
N ASN A 390 205.87 31.23 -45.53
CA ASN A 390 205.66 30.75 -46.90
C ASN A 390 206.70 31.22 -47.93
N THR A 391 207.47 32.26 -47.63
CA THR A 391 208.35 32.83 -48.66
C THR A 391 209.81 32.46 -48.46
N ILE A 392 210.22 32.13 -47.23
CA ILE A 392 211.47 31.39 -46.97
C ILE A 392 211.46 30.07 -47.76
N LEU A 393 210.29 29.41 -47.83
CA LEU A 393 210.14 28.12 -48.51
C LEU A 393 210.25 28.18 -50.04
N LYS A 394 209.94 29.32 -50.68
CA LYS A 394 210.11 29.48 -52.14
C LYS A 394 211.55 29.72 -52.57
N LYS A 395 212.46 29.99 -51.63
CA LYS A 395 213.87 30.29 -51.92
C LYS A 395 214.74 29.06 -52.23
N ASN A 396 214.25 27.83 -52.05
CA ASN A 396 215.12 26.63 -51.99
C ASN A 396 214.86 25.53 -53.04
N ALA A 397 213.99 25.70 -54.03
CA ALA A 397 213.60 24.58 -54.92
C ALA A 397 213.92 24.73 -56.42
N ALA A 398 214.77 25.68 -56.83
CA ALA A 398 215.21 25.76 -58.23
C ALA A 398 216.68 26.19 -58.33
N GLN A 399 217.59 25.23 -58.12
CA GLN A 399 218.87 25.07 -58.81
C GLN A 399 219.46 23.71 -58.38
N PRO A 400 220.09 22.97 -59.31
CA PRO A 400 221.45 23.29 -59.72
C PRO A 400 221.55 24.21 -60.94
#